data_AF-A0A5S3SD05-F1
#
_entry.id   AF-A0A5S3SD05-F1
#
_cell.length_a   1.000
_cell.length_b   1.000
_cell.length_c   1.000
_cell.angle_alpha   90.00
_cell.angle_beta   90.00
_cell.angle_gamma   90.00
#
_symmetry.space_group_name_H-M   'P 1'
#
loop_
_entity.id
_entity.type
_entity.pdbx_description
1 polymer ?
#
loop_
_entity_poly.entity_id
_entity_poly.type
_entity_poly.pdbx_seq_one_letter_code
_entity_poly.pdbx_strand_id
1 'polypeptide(L)'
;MFGLIKKYDVHMCSEVKGIITLNGNPVEGVLINRTLEFAHKVEKEDQVTTAPDGLFYLPEVVIESKIPGDMFSHEVTYQTITAVYADKKYKLWGSKLSGISEPSEYKQKLSSLNADLDSTEVNFVFPNHENPNLEFDGSSICRWEHDFEIYEIEDSEDYFKDF
;
A
#
# COMPACT_ATOMS: atom_id res chain seq x y z
N MET A 1 -25.06 30.47 -14.46
CA MET A 1 -24.24 29.60 -15.33
C MET A 1 -23.70 28.49 -14.46
N PHE A 2 -24.22 27.27 -14.59
CA PHE A 2 -23.68 26.10 -13.87
C PHE A 2 -22.50 25.57 -14.67
N GLY A 3 -21.29 26.04 -14.34
CA GLY A 3 -20.07 25.48 -14.92
C GLY A 3 -19.94 24.01 -14.53
N LEU A 4 -19.74 23.14 -15.52
CA LEU A 4 -19.40 21.74 -15.28
C LEU A 4 -18.14 21.70 -14.42
N ILE A 5 -18.27 21.24 -13.18
CA ILE A 5 -17.13 21.09 -12.29
C ILE A 5 -16.33 19.89 -12.79
N LYS A 6 -15.15 20.14 -13.37
CA LYS A 6 -14.26 19.11 -13.89
C LYS A 6 -13.88 18.15 -12.76
N LYS A 7 -14.01 16.85 -13.03
CA LYS A 7 -13.50 15.78 -12.18
C LYS A 7 -12.34 15.10 -12.89
N TYR A 8 -11.52 14.42 -12.10
CA TYR A 8 -10.33 13.71 -12.51
C TYR A 8 -10.39 12.29 -11.94
N ASP A 9 -9.90 11.33 -12.72
CA ASP A 9 -9.71 9.97 -12.24
C ASP A 9 -8.45 9.94 -11.37
N VAL A 10 -8.60 9.41 -10.16
CA VAL A 10 -7.52 9.20 -9.21
C VAL A 10 -7.36 7.71 -9.03
N HIS A 11 -6.22 7.19 -9.48
CA HIS A 11 -5.84 5.81 -9.24
C HIS A 11 -5.40 5.66 -7.78
N MET A 12 -6.20 4.91 -7.03
CA MET A 12 -6.00 4.76 -5.58
C MET A 12 -5.12 3.56 -5.27
N CYS A 13 -5.36 2.44 -5.96
CA CYS A 13 -4.67 1.18 -5.72
C CYS A 13 -4.90 0.22 -6.89
N SER A 14 -3.82 -0.41 -7.35
CA SER A 14 -3.87 -1.48 -8.35
C SER A 14 -4.68 -2.66 -7.84
N GLU A 15 -4.95 -3.62 -8.72
CA GLU A 15 -5.35 -4.94 -8.25
C GLU A 15 -4.29 -5.50 -7.28
N VAL A 16 -4.76 -6.11 -6.20
CA VAL A 16 -3.90 -6.70 -5.18
C VAL A 16 -4.10 -8.20 -5.21
N LYS A 17 -3.00 -8.92 -5.37
CA LYS A 17 -2.94 -10.38 -5.36
C LYS A 17 -1.83 -10.81 -4.43
N GLY A 18 -2.05 -11.91 -3.73
CA GLY A 18 -1.05 -12.43 -2.81
C GLY A 18 -1.44 -13.76 -2.22
N ILE A 19 -0.51 -14.30 -1.44
CA ILE A 19 -0.67 -15.52 -0.65
C ILE A 19 -0.24 -15.23 0.78
N ILE A 20 -1.00 -15.75 1.74
CA ILE A 20 -0.60 -15.76 3.14
C ILE A 20 -0.17 -17.17 3.53
N THR A 21 1.05 -17.28 4.06
CA THR A 21 1.60 -18.51 4.62
C THR A 21 1.96 -18.35 6.09
N LEU A 22 2.11 -19.48 6.78
CA LEU A 22 2.72 -19.57 8.10
C LEU A 22 3.74 -20.71 8.06
N ASN A 23 5.02 -20.37 8.20
CA ASN A 23 6.13 -21.31 8.01
C ASN A 23 6.07 -22.02 6.65
N GLY A 24 5.75 -21.26 5.59
CA GLY A 24 5.62 -21.73 4.21
C GLY A 24 4.32 -22.48 3.89
N ASN A 25 3.44 -22.73 4.87
CA ASN A 25 2.17 -23.41 4.64
C ASN A 25 1.04 -22.40 4.40
N PRO A 26 0.20 -22.53 3.37
CA PRO A 26 -0.91 -21.62 3.13
C PRO A 26 -1.89 -21.54 4.31
N VAL A 27 -2.42 -20.34 4.56
CA VAL A 27 -3.35 -20.09 5.67
C VAL A 27 -4.70 -19.61 5.14
N GLU A 28 -5.72 -20.45 5.32
CA GLU A 28 -7.12 -20.11 5.04
C GLU A 28 -7.70 -19.18 6.12
N GLY A 29 -8.69 -18.36 5.76
CA GLY A 29 -9.50 -17.65 6.74
C GLY A 29 -8.87 -16.37 7.30
N VAL A 30 -7.74 -15.93 6.75
CA VAL A 30 -7.07 -14.68 7.15
C VAL A 30 -7.89 -13.50 6.62
N LEU A 31 -8.24 -12.56 7.49
CA LEU A 31 -8.96 -11.36 7.08
C LEU A 31 -7.98 -10.31 6.56
N ILE A 32 -8.08 -10.00 5.27
CA ILE A 32 -7.30 -8.96 4.61
C ILE A 32 -8.14 -7.69 4.58
N ASN A 33 -7.63 -6.59 5.12
CA ASN A 33 -8.27 -5.27 5.09
C ASN A 33 -7.42 -4.31 4.28
N ARG A 34 -8.06 -3.51 3.44
CA ARG A 34 -7.42 -2.43 2.69
C ARG A 34 -8.12 -1.10 2.98
N THR A 35 -7.33 -0.10 3.33
CA THR A 35 -7.74 1.29 3.54
C THR A 35 -6.99 2.16 2.53
N LEU A 36 -7.74 2.96 1.77
CA LEU A 36 -7.22 3.86 0.75
C LEU A 36 -7.64 5.29 1.07
N GLU A 37 -6.64 6.16 1.15
CA GLU A 37 -6.85 7.58 1.44
C GLU A 37 -6.34 8.44 0.28
N PHE A 38 -7.05 9.51 -0.01
CA PHE A 38 -6.62 10.54 -0.95
C PHE A 38 -6.72 11.90 -0.29
N ALA A 39 -5.65 12.69 -0.37
CA ALA A 39 -5.57 14.00 0.26
C ALA A 39 -6.00 13.97 1.74
N HIS A 40 -5.52 12.97 2.49
CA HIS A 40 -5.80 12.75 3.92
C HIS A 40 -7.27 12.44 4.27
N LYS A 41 -8.07 12.03 3.29
CA LYS A 41 -9.44 11.57 3.48
C LYS A 41 -9.55 10.11 3.07
N VAL A 42 -10.17 9.29 3.92
CA VAL A 42 -10.51 7.91 3.59
C VAL A 42 -11.53 7.92 2.45
N GLU A 43 -11.18 7.29 1.34
CA GLU A 43 -12.04 7.18 0.15
C GLU A 43 -12.59 5.77 -0.02
N LYS A 44 -11.85 4.74 0.44
CA LYS A 44 -12.29 3.35 0.33
C LYS A 44 -11.74 2.50 1.46
N GLU A 45 -12.62 1.69 2.03
CA GLU A 45 -12.29 0.54 2.85
C GLU A 45 -12.97 -0.70 2.28
N ASP A 46 -12.20 -1.78 2.15
CA ASP A 46 -12.72 -3.09 1.78
C ASP A 46 -11.90 -4.22 2.40
N GLN A 47 -12.48 -5.42 2.34
CA GLN A 47 -11.90 -6.60 2.94
C GLN A 47 -12.17 -7.85 2.10
N VAL A 48 -11.28 -8.83 2.22
CA VAL A 48 -11.42 -10.16 1.65
C VAL A 48 -10.85 -11.19 2.63
N THR A 49 -11.24 -12.44 2.51
CA THR A 49 -10.69 -13.54 3.32
C THR A 49 -9.89 -14.46 2.43
N THR A 50 -8.75 -14.96 2.91
CA THR A 50 -7.94 -15.92 2.16
C THR A 50 -8.70 -17.23 1.91
N ALA A 51 -8.52 -17.78 0.72
CA ALA A 51 -9.06 -19.08 0.31
C ALA A 51 -8.26 -20.25 0.95
N PRO A 52 -8.69 -21.52 0.77
CA PRO A 52 -7.98 -22.69 1.33
C PRO A 52 -6.51 -22.82 0.91
N ASP A 53 -6.15 -22.28 -0.24
CA ASP A 53 -4.78 -22.23 -0.77
C ASP A 53 -4.01 -20.97 -0.31
N GLY A 54 -4.54 -20.23 0.67
CA GLY A 54 -3.95 -19.01 1.22
C GLY A 54 -4.04 -17.79 0.31
N LEU A 55 -4.61 -17.92 -0.89
CA LEU A 55 -4.68 -16.82 -1.86
C LEU A 55 -5.74 -15.80 -1.47
N PHE A 56 -5.48 -14.53 -1.80
CA PHE A 56 -6.46 -13.45 -1.73
C PHE A 56 -6.39 -12.54 -2.96
N TYR A 57 -7.50 -11.84 -3.21
CA TYR A 57 -7.62 -10.89 -4.30
C TYR A 57 -8.46 -9.68 -3.88
N LEU A 58 -7.96 -8.48 -4.15
CA LEU A 58 -8.73 -7.24 -4.07
C LEU A 58 -8.68 -6.55 -5.45
N PRO A 59 -9.83 -6.08 -5.97
CA PRO A 59 -9.87 -5.41 -7.27
C PRO A 59 -9.19 -4.04 -7.23
N GLU A 60 -8.81 -3.55 -8.42
CA GLU A 60 -8.34 -2.18 -8.62
C GLU A 60 -9.38 -1.16 -8.13
N VAL A 61 -8.91 -0.02 -7.60
CA VAL A 61 -9.74 1.10 -7.17
C VAL A 61 -9.30 2.38 -7.85
N VAL A 62 -10.22 2.96 -8.61
CA VAL A 62 -10.13 4.30 -9.20
C VAL A 62 -11.35 5.10 -8.74
N ILE A 63 -11.15 6.36 -8.36
CA ILE A 63 -12.23 7.25 -7.93
C ILE A 63 -12.26 8.52 -8.77
N GLU A 64 -13.42 9.17 -8.86
CA GLU A 64 -13.53 10.51 -9.43
C GLU A 64 -13.39 11.57 -8.33
N SER A 65 -12.41 12.48 -8.46
CA SER A 65 -12.22 13.59 -7.53
C SER A 65 -12.13 14.95 -8.23
N LYS A 66 -12.47 16.00 -7.49
CA LYS A 66 -12.31 17.40 -7.94
C LYS A 66 -11.01 18.02 -7.41
N ILE A 67 -10.38 17.39 -6.41
CA ILE A 67 -9.19 17.89 -5.73
C ILE A 67 -8.06 18.21 -6.72
N PRO A 68 -7.77 17.39 -7.75
CA PRO A 68 -6.72 17.72 -8.72
C PRO A 68 -6.95 19.01 -9.54
N GLY A 69 -8.16 19.56 -9.50
CA GLY A 69 -8.45 20.87 -10.10
C GLY A 69 -8.06 22.06 -9.23
N ASP A 70 -7.66 21.84 -7.98
CA ASP A 70 -7.30 22.87 -7.02
C ASP A 70 -5.77 23.06 -6.99
N MET A 71 -5.32 24.29 -7.30
CA MET A 71 -3.90 24.67 -7.36
C MET A 71 -3.19 24.62 -6.00
N PHE A 72 -3.92 24.52 -4.89
CA PHE A 72 -3.36 24.38 -3.54
C PHE A 72 -3.49 22.95 -3.00
N SER A 73 -4.00 22.02 -3.78
CA SER A 73 -4.17 20.64 -3.32
C SER A 73 -2.85 19.88 -3.27
N HIS A 74 -2.71 19.06 -2.24
CA HIS A 74 -1.63 18.08 -2.15
C HIS A 74 -2.19 16.75 -2.62
N GLU A 75 -1.90 16.41 -3.88
CA GLU A 75 -2.28 15.13 -4.48
C GLU A 75 -1.40 14.03 -3.91
N VAL A 76 -1.93 13.31 -2.92
CA VAL A 76 -1.25 12.19 -2.30
C VAL A 76 -2.24 11.08 -2.03
N THR A 77 -1.86 9.86 -2.38
CA THR A 77 -2.59 8.65 -2.04
C THR A 77 -1.83 7.85 -0.98
N TYR A 78 -2.58 7.26 -0.07
CA TYR A 78 -2.06 6.35 0.96
C TYR A 78 -2.72 4.99 0.79
N GLN A 79 -1.91 3.94 0.77
CA GLN A 79 -2.36 2.56 0.63
C GLN A 79 -1.93 1.78 1.87
N THR A 80 -2.90 1.29 2.64
CA THR A 80 -2.64 0.40 3.77
C THR A 80 -3.39 -0.90 3.58
N ILE A 81 -2.65 -2.02 3.55
CA ILE A 81 -3.20 -3.38 3.44
C ILE A 81 -2.66 -4.20 4.59
N THR A 82 -3.57 -4.84 5.34
CA THR A 82 -3.23 -5.56 6.56
C THR A 82 -3.93 -6.90 6.62
N ALA A 83 -3.25 -7.89 7.17
CA ALA A 83 -3.83 -9.19 7.50
C ALA A 83 -4.15 -9.26 9.00
N VAL A 84 -5.28 -9.87 9.34
CA VAL A 84 -5.65 -10.19 10.71
C VAL A 84 -5.80 -11.70 10.83
N TYR A 85 -4.97 -12.30 11.68
CA TYR A 85 -4.95 -13.74 11.94
C TYR A 85 -4.68 -13.97 13.43
N ALA A 86 -5.49 -14.81 14.07
CA ALA A 86 -5.38 -15.13 15.50
C ALA A 86 -5.24 -13.87 16.39
N ASP A 87 -6.10 -12.86 16.16
CA ASP A 87 -6.12 -11.56 16.85
C ASP A 87 -4.83 -10.71 16.72
N LYS A 88 -3.90 -11.11 15.85
CA LYS A 88 -2.72 -10.33 15.50
C LYS A 88 -2.91 -9.65 14.15
N LYS A 89 -2.43 -8.41 14.06
CA LYS A 89 -2.45 -7.59 12.85
C LYS A 89 -1.06 -7.54 12.23
N TYR A 90 -0.99 -7.77 10.93
CA TYR A 90 0.24 -7.81 10.13
C TYR A 90 0.12 -6.82 8.98
N LYS A 91 1.15 -6.02 8.72
CA LYS A 91 1.16 -5.09 7.60
C LYS A 91 1.68 -5.77 6.34
N LEU A 92 0.80 -5.96 5.36
CA LEU A 92 1.17 -6.53 4.05
C LEU A 92 1.66 -5.46 3.08
N TRP A 93 1.14 -4.25 3.21
CA TRP A 93 1.57 -3.11 2.41
C TRP A 93 1.22 -1.82 3.14
N GLY A 94 2.19 -0.92 3.23
CA GLY A 94 1.97 0.45 3.67
C GLY A 94 2.85 1.33 2.82
N SER A 95 2.26 2.18 1.97
CA SER A 95 3.03 3.08 1.11
C SER A 95 2.24 4.35 0.81
N LYS A 96 3.00 5.40 0.49
CA LYS A 96 2.51 6.73 0.14
C LYS A 96 2.98 7.04 -1.28
N LEU A 97 2.05 7.43 -2.13
CA LEU A 97 2.35 7.86 -3.48
C LEU A 97 1.94 9.32 -3.67
N SER A 98 2.87 10.12 -4.21
CA SER A 98 2.55 11.48 -4.63
C SER A 98 1.96 11.45 -6.04
N GLY A 99 0.83 12.12 -6.23
CA GLY A 99 0.08 12.16 -7.49
C GLY A 99 -1.16 11.25 -7.51
N ILE A 100 -1.70 11.08 -8.71
CA ILE A 100 -2.99 10.42 -8.96
C ILE A 100 -2.93 9.28 -10.00
N SER A 101 -1.74 9.02 -10.55
CA SER A 101 -1.49 7.99 -11.56
C SER A 101 -0.89 6.73 -10.94
N GLU A 102 -1.13 5.58 -11.58
CA GLU A 102 -0.53 4.29 -11.19
C GLU A 102 0.93 4.18 -11.69
N PRO A 103 1.94 4.05 -10.81
CA PRO A 103 3.28 3.65 -11.21
C PRO A 103 3.30 2.15 -11.50
N SER A 104 4.02 1.75 -12.55
CA SER A 104 4.13 0.34 -12.95
C SER A 104 4.73 -0.55 -11.85
N GLU A 105 5.56 0.03 -10.99
CA GLU A 105 6.30 -0.60 -9.90
C GLU A 105 5.35 -0.96 -8.75
N TYR A 106 4.38 -0.10 -8.45
CA TYR A 106 3.30 -0.41 -7.51
C TYR A 106 2.44 -1.55 -8.02
N LYS A 107 2.05 -1.51 -9.30
CA LYS A 107 1.25 -2.57 -9.93
C LYS A 107 1.93 -3.93 -9.81
N GLN A 108 3.23 -3.99 -10.11
CA GLN A 108 4.01 -5.22 -10.02
C GLN A 108 4.07 -5.74 -8.57
N LYS A 109 4.41 -4.87 -7.60
CA LYS A 109 4.49 -5.28 -6.19
C LYS A 109 3.14 -5.70 -5.61
N LEU A 110 2.07 -4.95 -5.86
CA LEU A 110 0.71 -5.25 -5.39
C LEU A 110 0.15 -6.54 -6.00
N SER A 111 0.59 -6.91 -7.21
CA SER A 111 0.21 -8.19 -7.84
C SER A 111 0.90 -9.42 -7.23
N SER A 112 1.81 -9.22 -6.28
CA SER A 112 2.65 -10.27 -5.69
C SER A 112 2.89 -10.08 -4.18
N LEU A 113 1.84 -9.75 -3.42
CA LEU A 113 1.89 -9.63 -1.95
C LEU A 113 1.98 -10.99 -1.26
N ASN A 114 3.14 -11.63 -1.37
CA ASN A 114 3.42 -12.92 -0.76
C ASN A 114 4.02 -12.70 0.63
N ALA A 115 3.32 -13.15 1.67
CA ALA A 115 3.72 -12.94 3.05
C ALA A 115 3.71 -14.25 3.85
N ASP A 116 4.76 -14.45 4.64
CA ASP A 116 4.74 -15.41 5.74
C ASP A 116 4.47 -14.67 7.06
N LEU A 117 3.49 -15.12 7.83
CA LEU A 117 3.07 -14.51 9.10
C LEU A 117 4.15 -14.57 10.19
N ASP A 118 5.22 -15.36 10.02
CA ASP A 118 6.40 -15.34 10.91
C ASP A 118 7.46 -14.32 10.46
N SER A 119 7.29 -13.68 9.31
CA SER A 119 8.21 -12.66 8.81
C SER A 119 8.13 -11.38 9.63
N THR A 120 9.28 -10.78 9.90
CA THR A 120 9.37 -9.47 10.55
C THR A 120 8.88 -8.38 9.61
N GLU A 121 8.19 -7.37 10.14
CA GLU A 121 7.87 -6.17 9.37
C GLU A 121 9.14 -5.36 9.10
N VAL A 122 9.35 -4.92 7.86
CA VAL A 122 10.53 -4.13 7.47
C VAL A 122 10.10 -2.90 6.69
N ASN A 123 10.91 -1.85 6.76
CA ASN A 123 10.85 -0.74 5.82
C ASN A 123 11.73 -1.06 4.62
N PHE A 124 11.30 -0.68 3.43
CA PHE A 124 12.02 -0.97 2.20
C PHE A 124 11.85 0.15 1.18
N VAL A 125 12.82 0.28 0.30
CA VAL A 125 12.76 1.12 -0.88
C VAL A 125 12.68 0.26 -2.14
N PHE A 126 12.19 0.89 -3.21
CA PHE A 126 12.17 0.31 -4.54
C PHE A 126 12.27 1.39 -5.61
N PRO A 127 12.79 1.05 -6.81
CA PRO A 127 13.05 2.02 -7.86
C PRO A 127 11.80 2.78 -8.29
N ASN A 128 12.04 4.02 -8.70
CA ASN A 128 11.07 4.86 -9.40
C ASN A 128 11.63 5.15 -10.79
N HIS A 129 11.09 4.49 -11.81
CA HIS A 129 11.59 4.62 -13.18
C HIS A 129 11.27 5.99 -13.80
N GLU A 130 10.23 6.68 -13.32
CA GLU A 130 9.92 8.05 -13.77
C GLU A 130 10.89 9.08 -13.17
N ASN A 131 11.31 8.87 -11.92
CA ASN A 131 12.29 9.71 -11.25
C ASN A 131 13.33 8.87 -10.49
N PRO A 132 14.43 8.46 -11.15
CA PRO A 132 15.45 7.60 -10.54
C PRO A 132 16.18 8.21 -9.33
N ASN A 133 16.02 9.51 -9.08
CA ASN A 133 16.60 10.17 -7.90
C ASN A 133 15.68 10.14 -6.68
N LEU A 134 14.45 9.62 -6.82
CA LEU A 134 13.44 9.58 -5.77
C LEU A 134 12.76 8.22 -5.77
N GLU A 135 13.39 7.27 -5.08
CA GLU A 135 12.83 5.94 -4.86
C GLU A 135 11.50 6.01 -4.13
N PHE A 136 10.67 4.99 -4.36
CA PHE A 136 9.49 4.77 -3.56
C PHE A 136 9.86 4.02 -2.29
N ASP A 137 9.09 4.23 -1.24
CA ASP A 137 9.25 3.56 0.04
C ASP A 137 7.97 2.89 0.50
N GLY A 138 8.12 1.90 1.37
CA GLY A 138 7.00 1.26 2.04
C GLY A 138 7.41 0.43 3.23
N SER A 139 6.40 -0.12 3.91
CA SER A 139 6.58 -1.05 5.03
C SER A 139 5.72 -2.30 4.84
N SER A 140 6.30 -3.47 5.12
CA SER A 140 5.63 -4.74 4.86
C SER A 140 6.30 -5.95 5.53
N ILE A 141 5.52 -7.00 5.81
CA ILE A 141 6.02 -8.36 6.06
C ILE A 141 6.23 -9.17 4.77
N CYS A 142 5.70 -8.73 3.63
CA CYS A 142 5.92 -9.33 2.32
C CYS A 142 7.37 -9.15 1.86
N ARG A 143 7.82 -10.01 0.94
CA ARG A 143 9.15 -9.96 0.32
C ARG A 143 9.03 -10.12 -1.19
N TRP A 144 9.90 -9.45 -1.93
CA TRP A 144 10.02 -9.54 -3.37
C TRP A 144 11.44 -9.94 -3.75
N GLU A 145 11.59 -10.72 -4.81
CA GLU A 145 12.90 -11.22 -5.26
C GLU A 145 13.77 -10.12 -5.90
N HIS A 146 13.13 -9.07 -6.41
CA HIS A 146 13.75 -7.97 -7.15
C HIS A 146 13.20 -6.63 -6.66
N ASP A 147 13.98 -5.58 -6.91
CA ASP A 147 13.57 -4.19 -6.70
C ASP A 147 13.08 -3.94 -5.27
N PHE A 148 13.81 -4.48 -4.29
CA PHE A 148 13.43 -4.47 -2.89
C PHE A 148 14.69 -4.41 -2.04
N GLU A 149 14.93 -3.26 -1.43
CA GLU A 149 16.06 -3.05 -0.52
C GLU A 149 15.54 -2.66 0.85
N ILE A 150 15.85 -3.50 1.85
CA ILE A 150 15.46 -3.23 3.23
C ILE A 150 16.39 -2.17 3.80
N TYR A 151 15.80 -1.20 4.49
CA TYR A 151 16.55 -0.25 5.30
C TYR A 151 16.00 -0.21 6.72
N GLU A 152 16.89 0.02 7.67
CA GLU A 152 16.52 0.29 9.04
C GLU A 152 16.34 1.81 9.18
N ILE A 153 15.21 2.21 9.74
CA ILE A 153 15.11 3.56 10.29
C ILE A 153 15.86 3.46 11.60
N GLU A 154 17.07 4.04 11.67
CA GLU A 154 17.69 4.28 12.97
C GLU A 154 16.66 5.05 13.78
N ASP A 155 16.13 4.43 14.84
CA ASP A 155 15.26 5.10 15.78
C ASP A 155 15.98 6.40 16.14
N SER A 156 15.41 7.53 15.71
CA SER A 156 15.91 8.83 16.11
C SER A 156 15.70 8.90 17.62
N GLU A 157 16.68 8.45 18.39
CA GLU A 157 16.75 8.68 19.82
C GLU A 157 16.48 10.17 20.01
N ASP A 158 15.31 10.44 20.57
CA ASP A 158 14.80 11.71 21.09
C ASP A 158 15.73 12.93 20.94
N TYR A 159 15.94 13.44 19.72
CA TYR A 159 16.67 14.69 19.49
C TYR A 159 15.98 15.92 20.14
N PHE A 160 14.79 15.71 20.72
CA PHE A 160 14.00 16.72 21.43
C PHE A 160 13.84 16.44 22.92
N LYS A 161 14.56 15.48 23.53
CA LYS A 161 14.45 15.26 24.98
C LYS A 161 15.10 16.36 25.84
N ASP A 162 15.91 17.23 25.24
CA ASP A 162 16.70 18.23 25.97
C ASP A 162 16.36 19.70 25.60
N PHE A 163 15.13 20.01 25.17
CA PHE A 163 14.63 21.39 25.03
C PHE A 163 13.47 21.72 25.98
#